data_AF-A0A285EIQ9-F1
#
_entry.id   AF-A0A285EIQ9-F1
#
_cell.length_a   1.000
_cell.length_b   1.000
_cell.length_c   1.000
_cell.angle_alpha   90.00
_cell.angle_beta   90.00
_cell.angle_gamma   90.00
#
_symmetry.space_group_name_H-M   'P 1'
#
loop_
_entity.id
_entity.type
_entity.pdbx_description
1 polymer ?
#
loop_
_entity_poly.entity_id
_entity_poly.type
_entity_poly.pdbx_seq_one_letter_code
_entity_poly.pdbx_strand_id
1 'polypeptide(L)'
;MTDDGVRDEGTETTALREALAAEHAAVWGYGTVGAALTAGSRPQVSAAENAHRDVRDRLAELLQQRGDDPVPAEAGYALPFPVLSAVDAAALAVVLEDGVAAAWVRVLDQAVQSTVRRMAVDELAGAEVRAVGWRGAAVRTPVTTPFPGLPQG
;
A
#
# COMPACT_ATOMS: atom_id res chain seq x y z
N MET A 1 -28.31 -16.65 -6.39
CA MET A 1 -28.71 -16.00 -5.14
C MET A 1 -27.42 -15.77 -4.39
N THR A 2 -26.72 -14.70 -4.75
CA THR A 2 -25.52 -14.25 -4.04
C THR A 2 -25.98 -13.82 -2.65
N ASP A 3 -25.41 -14.45 -1.64
CA ASP A 3 -25.40 -13.91 -0.28
C ASP A 3 -24.58 -12.61 -0.36
N ASP A 4 -25.23 -11.50 -0.72
CA ASP A 4 -24.72 -10.18 -0.42
C ASP A 4 -24.82 -10.07 1.10
N GLY A 5 -23.84 -10.65 1.78
CA GLY A 5 -23.77 -10.73 3.23
C GLY A 5 -24.07 -9.36 3.82
N VAL A 6 -25.02 -9.31 4.75
CA VAL A 6 -25.46 -8.06 5.37
C VAL A 6 -24.25 -7.38 5.99
N ARG A 7 -23.97 -6.13 5.57
CA ARG A 7 -22.91 -5.31 6.16
C ARG A 7 -23.25 -5.03 7.61
N ASP A 8 -22.33 -5.40 8.49
CA ASP A 8 -22.41 -5.21 9.93
C ASP A 8 -21.02 -4.90 10.52
N GLU A 9 -20.94 -4.72 11.83
CA GLU A 9 -19.68 -4.43 12.51
C GLU A 9 -18.66 -5.59 12.41
N GLY A 10 -19.11 -6.84 12.23
CA GLY A 10 -18.24 -8.00 12.05
C GLY A 10 -17.56 -8.00 10.68
N THR A 11 -18.31 -7.74 9.61
CA THR A 11 -17.77 -7.57 8.25
C THR A 11 -16.86 -6.35 8.14
N GLU A 12 -17.21 -5.22 8.80
CA GLU A 12 -16.36 -4.03 8.89
C GLU A 12 -15.05 -4.32 9.63
N THR A 13 -15.11 -5.04 10.76
CA THR A 13 -13.94 -5.44 11.54
C THR A 13 -13.04 -6.39 10.74
N THR A 14 -13.62 -7.31 9.98
CA THR A 14 -12.86 -8.19 9.07
C THR A 14 -12.10 -7.37 8.02
N ALA A 15 -12.74 -6.37 7.41
CA ALA A 15 -12.05 -5.50 6.46
C ALA A 15 -10.94 -4.65 7.11
N LEU A 16 -11.14 -4.17 8.33
CA LEU A 16 -10.10 -3.44 9.09
C LEU A 16 -8.89 -4.32 9.42
N ARG A 17 -9.10 -5.61 9.71
CA ARG A 17 -8.00 -6.58 9.89
C ARG A 17 -7.20 -6.79 8.61
N GLU A 18 -7.88 -6.87 7.46
CA GLU A 18 -7.21 -6.96 6.15
C GLU A 18 -6.42 -5.69 5.83
N ALA A 19 -6.97 -4.50 6.14
CA ALA A 19 -6.24 -3.25 6.03
C ALA A 19 -4.99 -3.23 6.93
N LEU A 20 -5.09 -3.69 8.18
CA LEU A 20 -3.93 -3.77 9.08
C LEU A 20 -2.82 -4.68 8.51
N ALA A 21 -3.19 -5.82 7.91
CA ALA A 21 -2.23 -6.69 7.25
C ALA A 21 -1.54 -6.00 6.06
N ALA A 22 -2.28 -5.23 5.25
CA ALA A 22 -1.72 -4.42 4.17
C ALA A 22 -0.78 -3.33 4.70
N GLU A 23 -1.13 -2.65 5.79
CA GLU A 23 -0.26 -1.64 6.42
C GLU A 23 1.04 -2.27 6.96
N HIS A 24 0.99 -3.47 7.55
CA HIS A 24 2.19 -4.19 7.94
C HIS A 24 3.11 -4.50 6.75
N ALA A 25 2.54 -4.96 5.64
CA ALA A 25 3.28 -5.22 4.41
C ALA A 25 3.88 -3.93 3.84
N ALA A 26 3.16 -2.80 3.89
CA ALA A 26 3.63 -1.50 3.44
C ALA A 26 4.80 -0.98 4.28
N VAL A 27 4.69 -1.02 5.61
CA VAL A 27 5.79 -0.62 6.52
C VAL A 27 7.05 -1.46 6.26
N TRP A 28 6.91 -2.78 6.13
CA TRP A 28 8.05 -3.66 5.81
C TRP A 28 8.61 -3.38 4.41
N GLY A 29 7.73 -3.21 3.43
CA GLY A 29 8.09 -2.97 2.03
C GLY A 29 8.82 -1.65 1.82
N TYR A 30 8.44 -0.59 2.54
CA TYR A 30 9.13 0.71 2.47
C TYR A 30 10.56 0.66 3.02
N GLY A 31 10.87 -0.27 3.94
CA GLY A 31 12.25 -0.59 4.31
C GLY A 31 13.08 -1.11 3.12
N THR A 32 12.47 -1.96 2.27
CA THR A 32 13.10 -2.46 1.04
C THR A 32 13.24 -1.37 -0.01
N VAL A 33 12.21 -0.53 -0.20
CA VAL A 33 12.25 0.62 -1.11
C VAL A 33 13.37 1.59 -0.71
N GLY A 34 13.46 1.92 0.58
CA GLY A 34 14.49 2.81 1.12
C GLY A 34 15.93 2.28 0.94
N ALA A 35 16.12 0.96 1.04
CA ALA A 35 17.42 0.33 0.86
C ALA A 35 17.96 0.43 -0.58
N ALA A 36 17.07 0.47 -1.58
CA ALA A 36 17.42 0.49 -3.00
C ALA A 36 17.48 1.90 -3.62
N LEU A 37 17.01 2.93 -2.92
CA LEU A 37 16.99 4.32 -3.40
C LEU A 37 18.17 5.16 -2.90
N THR A 38 18.45 6.25 -3.62
CA THR A 38 19.53 7.19 -3.28
C THR A 38 19.15 8.09 -2.09
N ALA A 39 20.14 8.79 -1.51
CA ALA A 39 19.92 9.68 -0.37
C ALA A 39 18.89 10.79 -0.63
N GLY A 40 18.71 11.23 -1.88
CA GLY A 40 17.74 12.25 -2.27
C GLY A 40 16.28 11.82 -2.07
N SER A 41 15.99 10.52 -2.12
CA SER A 41 14.64 9.97 -1.95
C SER A 41 14.27 9.67 -0.49
N ARG A 42 15.23 9.78 0.44
CA ARG A 42 15.02 9.47 1.87
C ARG A 42 13.82 10.21 2.48
N PRO A 43 13.62 11.52 2.27
CA PRO A 43 12.48 12.20 2.86
C PRO A 43 11.13 11.63 2.40
N GLN A 44 11.01 11.28 1.11
CA GLN A 44 9.78 10.71 0.55
C GLN A 44 9.52 9.31 1.12
N VAL A 45 10.55 8.46 1.21
CA VAL A 45 10.46 7.12 1.80
C VAL A 45 10.07 7.20 3.28
N SER A 46 10.76 8.03 4.07
CA SER A 46 10.47 8.17 5.50
C SER A 46 9.09 8.76 5.76
N ALA A 47 8.62 9.70 4.93
CA ALA A 47 7.27 10.23 5.04
C ALA A 47 6.21 9.15 4.79
N ALA A 48 6.39 8.31 3.77
CA ALA A 48 5.49 7.21 3.48
C ALA A 48 5.52 6.14 4.58
N GLU A 49 6.70 5.71 5.00
CA GLU A 49 6.86 4.72 6.08
C GLU A 49 6.21 5.20 7.38
N ASN A 50 6.40 6.47 7.76
CA ASN A 50 5.78 7.02 8.96
C ASN A 50 4.24 7.07 8.83
N ALA A 51 3.72 7.48 7.67
CA ALA A 51 2.28 7.48 7.44
C ALA A 51 1.66 6.09 7.64
N HIS A 52 2.28 5.05 7.08
CA HIS A 52 1.80 3.67 7.27
C HIS A 52 1.94 3.18 8.72
N ARG A 53 2.99 3.58 9.44
CA ARG A 53 3.14 3.26 10.87
C ARG A 53 2.04 3.90 11.72
N ASP A 54 1.74 5.17 11.48
CA ASP A 54 0.69 5.90 12.19
C ASP A 54 -0.68 5.24 11.99
N VAL A 55 -0.98 4.83 10.75
CA VAL A 55 -2.23 4.16 10.38
C VAL A 55 -2.30 2.75 10.97
N ARG A 56 -1.22 1.97 10.89
CA ARG A 56 -1.10 0.65 11.52
C ARG A 56 -1.41 0.71 13.01
N ASP A 57 -0.80 1.66 13.72
CA ASP A 57 -0.96 1.79 15.17
C ASP A 57 -2.40 2.18 15.52
N ARG A 58 -2.99 3.12 14.76
CA ARG A 58 -4.40 3.49 14.89
C ARG A 58 -5.36 2.32 14.63
N LEU A 59 -5.08 1.49 13.63
CA LEU A 59 -5.89 0.30 13.33
C LEU A 59 -5.78 -0.75 14.44
N ALA A 60 -4.58 -1.00 14.96
CA ALA A 60 -4.38 -1.93 16.07
C ALA A 60 -5.15 -1.49 17.32
N GLU A 61 -5.10 -0.20 17.66
CA GLU A 61 -5.88 0.37 18.77
C GLU A 61 -7.39 0.24 18.54
N LEU A 62 -7.87 0.54 17.33
CA LEU A 62 -9.30 0.42 16.99
C LEU A 62 -9.80 -1.03 17.09
N LEU A 63 -9.02 -2.00 16.60
CA LEU A 63 -9.36 -3.42 16.68
C LEU A 63 -9.41 -3.90 18.14
N GLN A 64 -8.44 -3.50 18.97
CA GLN A 64 -8.44 -3.80 20.40
C GLN A 64 -9.66 -3.21 21.11
N GLN A 65 -10.06 -1.98 20.79
CA GLN A 65 -11.26 -1.34 21.34
C GLN A 65 -12.55 -2.08 20.98
N ARG A 66 -12.56 -2.80 19.85
CA ARG A 66 -13.66 -3.69 19.42
C ARG A 66 -13.59 -5.09 20.04
N GLY A 67 -12.59 -5.36 20.89
CA GLY A 67 -12.35 -6.68 21.47
C GLY A 67 -11.77 -7.70 20.49
N ASP A 68 -11.27 -7.24 19.33
CA ASP A 68 -10.56 -8.07 18.35
C ASP A 68 -9.07 -8.13 18.68
N ASP A 69 -8.40 -9.22 18.30
CA ASP A 69 -6.94 -9.35 18.43
C ASP A 69 -6.26 -8.91 17.12
N PRO A 70 -5.51 -7.79 17.12
CA PRO A 70 -4.87 -7.26 15.92
C PRO A 70 -4.00 -8.29 15.21
N VAL A 71 -4.14 -8.36 13.88
CA VAL A 71 -3.31 -9.24 13.06
C VAL A 71 -1.83 -8.87 13.27
N PRO A 72 -0.95 -9.82 13.65
CA PRO A 72 0.46 -9.52 13.85
C PRO A 72 1.18 -9.27 12.53
N ALA A 73 2.28 -8.52 12.58
CA ALA A 73 3.19 -8.41 11.46
C ALA A 73 3.92 -9.75 11.22
N GLU A 74 4.05 -10.15 9.96
CA GLU A 74 4.92 -11.26 9.57
C GLU A 74 6.40 -10.92 9.74
N ALA A 75 7.24 -11.94 9.95
CA ALA A 75 8.69 -11.77 10.04
C ALA A 75 9.33 -11.30 8.71
N GLY A 76 8.64 -11.53 7.58
CA GLY A 76 9.02 -11.06 6.27
C GLY A 76 7.93 -11.29 5.24
N TYR A 77 7.94 -10.49 4.17
CA TYR A 77 6.93 -10.54 3.10
C TYR A 77 7.58 -10.93 1.78
N ALA A 78 6.84 -11.68 0.96
CA ALA A 78 7.29 -12.02 -0.39
C ALA A 78 7.25 -10.78 -1.27
N LEU A 79 8.36 -10.48 -1.94
CA LEU A 79 8.40 -9.41 -2.93
C LEU A 79 7.73 -9.88 -4.23
N PRO A 80 6.92 -9.03 -4.87
CA PRO A 80 6.24 -9.37 -6.13
C PRO A 80 7.23 -9.55 -7.29
N PHE A 81 8.43 -8.97 -7.16
CA PHE A 81 9.54 -9.09 -8.11
C PHE A 81 10.87 -8.71 -7.42
N PRO A 82 12.03 -9.09 -7.98
CA PRO A 82 13.33 -8.64 -7.49
C PRO A 82 13.48 -7.11 -7.58
N VAL A 83 13.93 -6.47 -6.50
CA VAL A 83 14.23 -5.03 -6.46
C VAL A 83 15.73 -4.83 -6.63
N LEU A 84 16.16 -4.58 -7.87
CA LEU A 84 17.59 -4.52 -8.22
C LEU A 84 18.05 -3.12 -8.66
N SER A 85 17.13 -2.15 -8.68
CA SER A 85 17.38 -0.79 -9.11
C SER A 85 16.45 0.20 -8.41
N ALA A 86 16.77 1.49 -8.54
CA ALA A 86 15.90 2.57 -8.06
C ALA A 86 14.54 2.58 -8.78
N VAL A 87 14.49 2.16 -10.05
CA VAL A 87 13.24 2.05 -10.81
C VAL A 87 12.38 0.90 -10.29
N ASP A 88 13.00 -0.26 -9.99
CA ASP A 88 12.28 -1.38 -9.38
C ASP A 88 11.80 -1.03 -7.97
N ALA A 89 12.56 -0.23 -7.23
CA ALA A 89 12.16 0.25 -5.90
C ALA A 89 10.95 1.19 -5.98
N ALA A 90 10.94 2.12 -6.94
CA ALA A 90 9.79 2.98 -7.20
C ALA A 90 8.58 2.15 -7.67
N ALA A 91 8.79 1.14 -8.51
CA ALA A 91 7.72 0.22 -8.92
C ALA A 91 7.17 -0.59 -7.74
N LEU A 92 8.02 -1.04 -6.82
CA LEU A 92 7.59 -1.70 -5.58
C LEU A 92 6.73 -0.76 -4.75
N ALA A 93 7.15 0.49 -4.58
CA ALA A 93 6.37 1.48 -3.84
C ALA A 93 4.97 1.69 -4.45
N VAL A 94 4.85 1.74 -5.79
CA VAL A 94 3.53 1.77 -6.46
C VAL A 94 2.69 0.54 -6.10
N VAL A 95 3.27 -0.66 -6.16
CA VAL A 95 2.54 -1.90 -5.81
C VAL A 95 2.08 -1.91 -4.35
N LEU A 96 2.91 -1.42 -3.42
CA LEU A 96 2.54 -1.33 -2.01
C LEU A 96 1.36 -0.37 -1.81
N GLU A 97 1.42 0.82 -2.40
CA GLU A 97 0.36 1.82 -2.26
C GLU A 97 -0.94 1.39 -2.95
N ASP A 98 -0.87 0.78 -4.14
CA ASP A 98 -2.05 0.24 -4.81
C ASP A 98 -2.69 -0.91 -3.99
N GLY A 99 -1.87 -1.74 -3.34
CA GLY A 99 -2.34 -2.79 -2.42
C GLY A 99 -3.03 -2.25 -1.17
N VAL A 100 -2.46 -1.20 -0.56
CA VAL A 100 -3.07 -0.48 0.57
C VAL A 100 -4.37 0.19 0.14
N ALA A 101 -4.38 0.87 -1.01
CA ALA A 101 -5.58 1.48 -1.59
C ALA A 101 -6.70 0.44 -1.79
N ALA A 102 -6.39 -0.73 -2.33
CA ALA A 102 -7.36 -1.81 -2.51
C ALA A 102 -7.95 -2.29 -1.17
N ALA A 103 -7.12 -2.41 -0.12
CA ALA A 103 -7.60 -2.78 1.21
C ALA A 103 -8.54 -1.72 1.80
N TRP A 104 -8.21 -0.43 1.65
CA TRP A 104 -9.06 0.66 2.10
C TRP A 104 -10.35 0.83 1.30
N VAL A 105 -10.36 0.50 0.00
CA VAL A 105 -11.60 0.38 -0.80
C VAL A 105 -12.51 -0.68 -0.21
N ARG A 106 -11.95 -1.81 0.23
CA ARG A 106 -12.75 -2.87 0.89
C ARG A 106 -13.30 -2.42 2.24
N VAL A 107 -12.52 -1.71 3.05
CA VAL A 107 -13.02 -1.10 4.31
C VAL A 107 -14.16 -0.14 3.99
N LEU A 108 -14.00 0.73 3.00
CA LEU A 108 -15.03 1.69 2.58
C LEU A 108 -16.34 1.00 2.17
N ASP A 109 -16.23 -0.12 1.44
CA ASP A 109 -17.38 -0.93 1.03
C ASP A 109 -18.09 -1.58 2.23
N GLN A 110 -17.34 -2.11 3.19
CA GLN A 110 -17.89 -2.80 4.37
C GLN A 110 -18.25 -1.85 5.52
N ALA A 111 -17.89 -0.58 5.44
CA ALA A 111 -18.12 0.37 6.53
C ALA A 111 -19.61 0.54 6.85
N VAL A 112 -19.96 0.36 8.13
CA VAL A 112 -21.26 0.67 8.73
C VAL A 112 -21.16 1.88 9.66
N GLN A 113 -19.98 2.18 10.21
CA GLN A 113 -19.74 3.37 11.02
C GLN A 113 -19.24 4.54 10.16
N SER A 114 -19.81 5.73 10.35
CA SER A 114 -19.41 6.92 9.59
C SER A 114 -17.96 7.35 9.84
N THR A 115 -17.43 7.06 11.03
CA THR A 115 -16.03 7.32 11.41
C THR A 115 -15.07 6.43 10.63
N VAL A 116 -15.37 5.13 10.51
CA VAL A 116 -14.59 4.19 9.69
C VAL A 116 -14.68 4.55 8.21
N ARG A 117 -15.88 4.92 7.72
CA ARG A 117 -16.04 5.37 6.33
C ARG A 117 -15.14 6.55 5.99
N ARG A 118 -15.06 7.55 6.89
CA ARG A 118 -14.22 8.73 6.72
C ARG A 118 -12.73 8.36 6.73
N MET A 119 -12.32 7.55 7.71
CA MET A 119 -10.95 7.03 7.77
C MET A 119 -10.58 6.34 6.46
N ALA A 120 -11.43 5.46 5.93
CA ALA A 120 -11.15 4.76 4.69
C ALA A 120 -10.97 5.68 3.48
N VAL A 121 -11.74 6.76 3.39
CA VAL A 121 -11.57 7.77 2.32
C VAL A 121 -10.25 8.53 2.48
N ASP A 122 -9.90 8.93 3.70
CA ASP A 122 -8.67 9.68 3.98
C ASP A 122 -7.43 8.83 3.65
N GLU A 123 -7.40 7.57 4.10
CA GLU A 123 -6.26 6.67 3.88
C GLU A 123 -6.15 6.21 2.41
N LEU A 124 -7.28 5.95 1.74
CA LEU A 124 -7.30 5.69 0.31
C LEU A 124 -6.72 6.87 -0.49
N ALA A 125 -7.13 8.09 -0.18
CA ALA A 125 -6.61 9.28 -0.84
C ALA A 125 -5.11 9.48 -0.57
N GLY A 126 -4.66 9.24 0.66
CA GLY A 126 -3.25 9.28 1.03
C GLY A 126 -2.40 8.29 0.25
N ALA A 127 -2.87 7.04 0.13
CA ALA A 127 -2.20 5.99 -0.63
C ALA A 127 -2.09 6.35 -2.12
N GLU A 128 -3.16 6.82 -2.75
CA GLU A 128 -3.13 7.24 -4.16
C GLU A 128 -2.19 8.42 -4.42
N VAL A 129 -2.14 9.40 -3.52
CA VAL A 129 -1.19 10.52 -3.62
C VAL A 129 0.25 10.01 -3.59
N ARG A 130 0.58 9.08 -2.70
CA ARG A 130 1.91 8.46 -2.63
C ARG A 130 2.20 7.62 -3.88
N ALA A 131 1.25 6.81 -4.33
CA ALA A 131 1.37 6.01 -5.55
C ALA A 131 1.70 6.89 -6.77
N VAL A 132 0.95 7.97 -6.97
CA VAL A 132 1.21 8.96 -8.05
C VAL A 132 2.62 9.54 -7.95
N GLY A 133 3.08 9.87 -6.73
CA GLY A 133 4.44 10.35 -6.49
C GLY A 133 5.54 9.36 -6.93
N TRP A 134 5.25 8.06 -6.89
CA TRP A 134 6.20 7.02 -7.32
C TRP A 134 6.07 6.65 -8.80
N ARG A 135 4.89 6.76 -9.40
CA ARG A 135 4.63 6.38 -10.80
C ARG A 135 5.62 7.06 -11.77
N GLY A 136 5.97 8.32 -11.56
CA GLY A 136 6.97 9.02 -12.37
C GLY A 136 8.39 8.43 -12.28
N ALA A 137 8.80 7.97 -11.10
CA ALA A 137 10.11 7.34 -10.88
C ALA A 137 10.13 5.85 -11.29
N ALA A 138 8.97 5.21 -11.38
CA ALA A 138 8.81 3.84 -11.85
C ALA A 138 8.82 3.71 -13.40
N VAL A 139 8.72 4.82 -14.14
CA VAL A 139 8.81 4.81 -15.61
C VAL A 139 10.23 4.43 -16.04
N ARG A 140 10.35 3.36 -16.82
CA ARG A 140 11.58 3.03 -17.53
C ARG A 140 11.69 3.90 -18.79
N THR A 141 12.65 4.82 -18.83
CA THR A 141 12.92 5.63 -20.04
C THR A 141 14.33 5.37 -20.59
N PRO A 142 14.49 5.00 -21.88
CA PRO A 142 13.46 4.64 -22.85
C PRO A 142 13.29 3.12 -23.00
N VAL A 143 12.07 2.71 -23.35
CA VAL A 143 11.80 1.45 -24.06
C VAL A 143 12.30 1.61 -25.50
N THR A 144 13.62 1.76 -25.71
CA THR A 144 14.19 1.52 -27.03
C THR A 144 14.51 0.04 -27.12
N THR A 145 13.54 -0.75 -27.54
CA THR A 145 13.90 -1.77 -28.53
C THR A 145 14.12 -1.00 -29.82
N PRO A 146 15.34 -0.95 -30.40
CA PRO A 146 15.47 -0.47 -31.76
C PRO A 146 14.47 -1.25 -32.62
N PHE A 147 13.69 -0.54 -33.43
CA PHE A 147 12.83 -1.17 -34.42
C PHE A 147 13.72 -2.05 -35.31
N PRO A 148 13.51 -3.37 -35.39
CA PRO A 148 14.31 -4.21 -36.26
C PRO A 148 14.10 -3.78 -37.73
N GLY A 149 15.13 -3.24 -38.37
CA GLY A 149 15.14 -3.09 -39.84
C GLY A 149 15.48 -1.74 -40.47
N LEU A 150 16.06 -0.75 -39.77
CA LEU A 150 16.57 0.45 -40.46
C LEU A 150 18.10 0.34 -40.72
N PRO A 151 18.57 0.39 -41.98
CA PRO A 151 20.00 0.50 -42.27
C PRO A 151 20.53 1.88 -41.87
N GLN A 152 21.74 1.90 -41.32
CA GLN A 152 22.43 3.16 -41.01
C GLN A 152 22.94 3.77 -42.31
N GLY A 153 22.52 5.01 -42.59
CA GLY A 153 23.09 5.87 -43.63
C GLY A 153 24.18 6.76 -43.05
#